data_AF-A0A7C4I835-F1
#
_entry.id   AF-A0A7C4I835-F1
#
_cell.length_a   1.000
_cell.length_b   1.000
_cell.length_c   1.000
_cell.angle_alpha   90.00
_cell.angle_beta   90.00
_cell.angle_gamma   90.00
#
_symmetry.space_group_name_H-M   'P 1'
#
loop_
_entity.id
_entity.type
_entity.pdbx_description
1 polymer ?
#
loop_
_entity_poly.entity_id
_entity_poly.type
_entity_poly.pdbx_seq_one_letter_code
_entity_poly.pdbx_strand_id
1 'polypeptide(L)'
;MDIFSGKKKDVEYPDPEAVRSLFKKLGNLNFNDQDDRAKLIFLFLWRFYPDIFPKINSHPADSRTPTHSIYDHLVQTSAIVSALPKPAFLIFTINPVQSFISKARKTSDLWAGSYMLSYLIWESMKPIVSEYGPDVIVYPNLLKQPLVDRWLYYDVSFKDKFSAFSDEGWYKSFVDNSHLEERITIANMPNRFLAIVPYDKNLANKCEDAFKEKLRWLSSEVSKILEKYSNKSDLQKDIENHLLSYFKAYWAMMPWSKNDILPGSDQDLNDVMNDYEKIIGRNELYEVIEKIISYLYYAKANVGNVYPLILELAEKLLGARKSLRDFSQLEQLGEKCHLCGEFETLRVDWEEVRKDEGKGILREGEKLCGVCATKRFFVKIFASEFCLGEEYLKFPSTSELSSIEEKIRLSKETKQKFRDKITNLKVPYSVSVPKLKLKDDLLHDKDDLLHDVDGQFMMKETYRLDYLEKELGLKLSESEIKDIVEFLEKEGINPSKYYAIIQMDGDRMGDWLSGEFNPSIKDTIHPDTLDALMKYFKDEDLKDLEEILSSKHPVSPSIHQAFSRKLSIFALEKVKKIVE
;
A
#
# COMPACT_ATOMS: atom_id res chain seq x y z
N MET A 1 -7.97 16.80 -20.69
CA MET A 1 -6.50 16.93 -20.55
C MET A 1 -6.12 16.17 -19.29
N ASP A 2 -4.99 15.46 -19.26
CA ASP A 2 -4.51 14.91 -17.97
C ASP A 2 -3.88 16.04 -17.16
N ILE A 3 -4.51 16.41 -16.03
CA ILE A 3 -4.17 17.62 -15.26
C ILE A 3 -2.73 17.58 -14.70
N PHE A 4 -2.18 16.40 -14.43
CA PHE A 4 -0.84 16.25 -13.85
C PHE A 4 0.27 16.26 -14.89
N SER A 5 -0.01 15.80 -16.11
CA SER A 5 0.98 15.71 -17.19
C SER A 5 0.82 16.74 -18.31
N GLY A 6 -0.29 17.47 -18.33
CA GLY A 6 -0.66 18.39 -19.43
C GLY A 6 -0.97 17.70 -20.76
N LYS A 7 -0.90 16.35 -20.83
CA LYS A 7 -1.09 15.60 -22.07
C LYS A 7 -2.56 15.59 -22.46
N LYS A 8 -2.84 15.94 -23.70
CA LYS A 8 -4.17 15.83 -24.32
C LYS A 8 -4.32 14.45 -24.96
N LYS A 9 -5.54 13.92 -24.92
CA LYS A 9 -5.94 12.66 -25.54
C LYS A 9 -7.31 12.84 -26.19
N ASP A 10 -7.57 12.10 -27.25
CA ASP A 10 -8.89 12.06 -27.85
C ASP A 10 -9.90 11.41 -26.90
N VAL A 11 -11.14 11.88 -26.96
CA VAL A 11 -12.23 11.35 -26.14
C VAL A 11 -12.77 10.09 -26.82
N GLU A 12 -12.70 8.97 -26.12
CA GLU A 12 -13.26 7.70 -26.55
C GLU A 12 -14.43 7.29 -25.66
N TYR A 13 -15.38 6.56 -26.23
CA TYR A 13 -16.56 6.01 -25.53
C TYR A 13 -16.62 4.48 -25.67
N PRO A 14 -17.17 3.76 -24.68
CA PRO A 14 -17.44 2.34 -24.83
C PRO A 14 -18.54 2.09 -25.86
N ASP A 15 -18.54 0.91 -26.47
CA ASP A 15 -19.62 0.46 -27.34
C ASP A 15 -20.93 0.36 -26.53
N PRO A 16 -22.00 1.10 -26.90
CA PRO A 16 -23.28 1.07 -26.19
C PRO A 16 -23.92 -0.32 -26.11
N GLU A 17 -23.72 -1.18 -27.12
CA GLU A 17 -24.27 -2.54 -27.12
C GLU A 17 -23.55 -3.42 -26.10
N ALA A 18 -22.22 -3.34 -26.03
CA ALA A 18 -21.43 -4.01 -24.99
C ALA A 18 -21.85 -3.56 -23.57
N VAL A 19 -22.09 -2.27 -23.35
CA VAL A 19 -22.58 -1.76 -22.05
C VAL A 19 -23.95 -2.36 -21.72
N ARG A 20 -24.92 -2.33 -22.66
CA ARG A 20 -26.25 -2.94 -22.46
C ARG A 20 -26.16 -4.43 -22.18
N SER A 21 -25.27 -5.14 -22.87
CA SER A 21 -25.01 -6.56 -22.66
C SER A 21 -24.52 -6.85 -21.23
N LEU A 22 -23.57 -6.06 -20.72
CA LEU A 22 -23.08 -6.18 -19.34
C LEU A 22 -24.23 -6.02 -18.34
N PHE A 23 -25.02 -4.96 -18.45
CA PHE A 23 -26.14 -4.72 -17.52
C PHE A 23 -27.24 -5.78 -17.63
N LYS A 24 -27.48 -6.34 -18.81
CA LYS A 24 -28.38 -7.49 -18.98
C LYS A 24 -27.85 -8.73 -18.26
N LYS A 25 -26.55 -9.03 -18.38
CA LYS A 25 -25.91 -10.15 -17.66
C LYS A 25 -26.02 -9.94 -16.14
N LEU A 26 -25.67 -8.75 -15.64
CA LEU A 26 -25.79 -8.40 -14.22
C LEU A 26 -27.24 -8.47 -13.71
N GLY A 27 -28.20 -8.07 -14.55
CA GLY A 27 -29.63 -8.11 -14.22
C GLY A 27 -30.21 -9.52 -14.08
N ASN A 28 -29.56 -10.53 -14.65
CA ASN A 28 -29.97 -11.94 -14.59
C ASN A 28 -29.33 -12.70 -13.42
N LEU A 29 -28.47 -12.07 -12.63
CA LEU A 29 -27.87 -12.70 -11.45
C LEU A 29 -28.89 -12.79 -10.31
N ASN A 30 -28.80 -13.89 -9.56
CA ASN A 30 -29.63 -14.11 -8.38
C ASN A 30 -28.94 -13.56 -7.13
N PHE A 31 -29.68 -12.76 -6.36
CA PHE A 31 -29.23 -12.16 -5.10
C PHE A 31 -30.20 -12.52 -3.99
N ASN A 32 -29.73 -12.47 -2.74
CA ASN A 32 -30.55 -12.84 -1.59
C ASN A 32 -31.70 -11.84 -1.38
N ASP A 33 -31.38 -10.55 -1.50
CA ASP A 33 -32.32 -9.45 -1.40
C ASP A 33 -31.84 -8.24 -2.23
N GLN A 34 -32.59 -7.14 -2.18
CA GLN A 34 -32.29 -5.93 -2.96
C GLN A 34 -31.07 -5.18 -2.45
N ASP A 35 -30.77 -5.24 -1.15
CA ASP A 35 -29.62 -4.55 -0.54
C ASP A 35 -28.33 -5.30 -0.84
N ASP A 36 -28.34 -6.63 -0.73
CA ASP A 36 -27.26 -7.53 -1.17
C ASP A 36 -26.95 -7.31 -2.65
N ARG A 37 -28.00 -7.23 -3.48
CA ARG A 37 -27.87 -6.89 -4.90
C ARG A 37 -27.20 -5.53 -5.09
N ALA A 38 -27.68 -4.48 -4.44
CA ALA A 38 -27.12 -3.14 -4.60
C ALA A 38 -25.64 -3.10 -4.20
N LYS A 39 -25.30 -3.69 -3.06
CA LYS A 39 -23.93 -3.78 -2.56
C LYS A 39 -23.01 -4.53 -3.52
N LEU A 40 -23.41 -5.74 -3.96
CA LEU A 40 -22.58 -6.57 -4.83
C LEU A 40 -22.41 -5.96 -6.21
N ILE A 41 -23.47 -5.40 -6.80
CA ILE A 41 -23.39 -4.71 -8.09
C ILE A 41 -22.52 -3.45 -7.99
N PHE A 42 -22.65 -2.67 -6.91
CA PHE A 42 -21.77 -1.53 -6.67
C PHE A 42 -20.30 -1.94 -6.62
N LEU A 43 -19.94 -2.95 -5.79
CA LEU A 43 -18.57 -3.42 -5.68
C LEU A 43 -18.05 -3.98 -7.01
N PHE A 44 -18.89 -4.68 -7.77
CA PHE A 44 -18.56 -5.18 -9.10
C PHE A 44 -18.25 -4.04 -10.07
N LEU A 45 -19.12 -3.02 -10.16
CA LEU A 45 -18.93 -1.89 -11.06
C LEU A 45 -17.71 -1.06 -10.65
N TRP A 46 -17.53 -0.80 -9.36
CA TRP A 46 -16.36 -0.11 -8.84
C TRP A 46 -15.06 -0.81 -9.25
N ARG A 47 -15.01 -2.16 -9.10
CA ARG A 47 -13.79 -2.94 -9.33
C ARG A 47 -13.52 -3.23 -10.82
N PHE A 48 -14.53 -3.65 -11.58
CA PHE A 48 -14.34 -4.23 -12.92
C PHE A 48 -14.75 -3.30 -14.05
N TYR A 49 -15.61 -2.31 -13.84
CA TYR A 49 -16.01 -1.42 -14.93
C TYR A 49 -14.82 -0.71 -15.60
N PRO A 50 -13.80 -0.23 -14.86
CA PRO A 50 -12.59 0.32 -15.47
C PRO A 50 -11.76 -0.68 -16.30
N ASP A 51 -11.87 -1.98 -16.04
CA ASP A 51 -11.18 -3.03 -16.78
C ASP A 51 -11.98 -3.48 -18.00
N ILE A 52 -13.31 -3.55 -17.87
CA ILE A 52 -14.24 -3.90 -18.96
C ILE A 52 -14.29 -2.76 -19.99
N PHE A 53 -14.33 -1.50 -19.53
CA PHE A 53 -14.42 -0.31 -20.36
C PHE A 53 -13.32 0.71 -20.00
N PRO A 54 -12.05 0.49 -20.42
CA PRO A 54 -10.91 1.34 -20.04
C PRO A 54 -11.07 2.82 -20.37
N LYS A 55 -11.90 3.14 -21.37
CA LYS A 55 -12.22 4.49 -21.85
C LYS A 55 -12.79 5.39 -20.74
N ILE A 56 -13.46 4.81 -19.74
CA ILE A 56 -14.02 5.56 -18.60
C ILE A 56 -12.93 6.31 -17.80
N ASN A 57 -11.70 5.82 -17.81
CA ASN A 57 -10.57 6.41 -17.08
C ASN A 57 -9.99 7.66 -17.74
N SER A 58 -10.37 7.95 -18.98
CA SER A 58 -9.89 9.11 -19.75
C SER A 58 -11.01 10.00 -20.28
N HIS A 59 -12.24 9.49 -20.41
CA HIS A 59 -13.39 10.30 -20.79
C HIS A 59 -13.62 11.38 -19.72
N PRO A 60 -13.66 12.68 -20.09
CA PRO A 60 -13.84 13.75 -19.11
C PRO A 60 -15.23 13.69 -18.47
N ALA A 61 -15.33 14.07 -17.20
CA ALA A 61 -16.63 14.22 -16.54
C ALA A 61 -17.39 15.44 -17.06
N ASP A 62 -16.66 16.54 -17.32
CA ASP A 62 -17.17 17.77 -17.89
C ASP A 62 -16.31 18.15 -19.10
N SER A 63 -16.94 18.32 -20.27
CA SER A 63 -16.24 18.70 -21.50
C SER A 63 -15.71 20.13 -21.46
N ARG A 64 -16.30 21.00 -20.64
CA ARG A 64 -15.89 22.41 -20.49
C ARG A 64 -14.65 22.55 -19.62
N THR A 65 -14.50 21.67 -18.64
CA THR A 65 -13.40 21.63 -17.66
C THR A 65 -12.85 20.19 -17.52
N PRO A 66 -12.18 19.67 -18.56
CA PRO A 66 -11.77 18.26 -18.63
C PRO A 66 -10.54 17.94 -17.76
N THR A 67 -10.66 18.16 -16.44
CA THR A 67 -9.62 18.03 -15.40
C THR A 67 -9.49 16.62 -14.84
N HIS A 68 -10.56 15.85 -14.85
CA HIS A 68 -10.63 14.49 -14.29
C HIS A 68 -11.55 13.61 -15.13
N SER A 69 -11.43 12.29 -14.96
CA SER A 69 -12.25 11.34 -15.69
C SER A 69 -13.65 11.20 -15.09
N ILE A 70 -14.63 10.77 -15.89
CA ILE A 70 -15.97 10.45 -15.40
C ILE A 70 -15.94 9.35 -14.33
N TYR A 71 -14.98 8.41 -14.38
CA TYR A 71 -14.78 7.45 -13.30
C TYR A 71 -14.42 8.13 -11.98
N ASP A 72 -13.41 9.02 -11.98
CA ASP A 72 -12.99 9.73 -10.77
C ASP A 72 -14.13 10.61 -10.22
N HIS A 73 -14.93 11.19 -11.11
CA HIS A 73 -16.12 11.95 -10.74
C HIS A 73 -17.13 11.07 -9.99
N LEU A 74 -17.55 9.96 -10.61
CA LEU A 74 -18.56 9.06 -10.06
C LEU A 74 -18.14 8.46 -8.70
N VAL A 75 -16.87 8.06 -8.58
CA VAL A 75 -16.32 7.53 -7.32
C VAL A 75 -16.39 8.58 -6.21
N GLN A 76 -16.04 9.83 -6.50
CA GLN A 76 -16.12 10.90 -5.49
C GLN A 76 -17.54 11.32 -5.17
N THR A 77 -18.43 11.38 -6.16
CA THR A 77 -19.86 11.63 -5.93
C THR A 77 -20.44 10.56 -5.02
N SER A 78 -20.16 9.29 -5.29
CA SER A 78 -20.59 8.15 -4.47
C SER A 78 -20.07 8.26 -3.04
N ALA A 79 -18.77 8.51 -2.86
CA ALA A 79 -18.16 8.71 -1.54
C ALA A 79 -18.82 9.85 -0.73
N ILE A 80 -19.07 11.00 -1.37
CA ILE A 80 -19.72 12.15 -0.71
C ILE A 80 -21.17 11.82 -0.36
N VAL A 81 -21.92 11.18 -1.26
CA VAL A 81 -23.31 10.78 -1.00
C VAL A 81 -23.40 9.83 0.19
N SER A 82 -22.48 8.88 0.30
CA SER A 82 -22.39 7.97 1.46
C SER A 82 -22.10 8.69 2.78
N ALA A 83 -21.55 9.90 2.73
CA ALA A 83 -21.19 10.70 3.89
C ALA A 83 -22.22 11.79 4.27
N LEU A 84 -23.18 12.08 3.38
CA LEU A 84 -24.27 13.02 3.65
C LEU A 84 -25.23 12.51 4.74
N PRO A 85 -25.92 13.41 5.47
CA PRO A 85 -25.93 14.87 5.30
C PRO A 85 -24.75 15.58 5.98
N LYS A 86 -23.92 14.87 6.75
CA LYS A 86 -22.84 15.48 7.54
C LYS A 86 -21.49 14.83 7.24
N PRO A 87 -20.89 15.12 6.08
CA PRO A 87 -19.63 14.52 5.67
C PRO A 87 -18.47 15.05 6.51
N ALA A 88 -17.49 14.20 6.70
CA ALA A 88 -16.25 14.50 7.39
C ALA A 88 -15.07 13.83 6.69
N PHE A 89 -13.91 14.48 6.78
CA PHE A 89 -12.66 13.78 6.54
C PHE A 89 -12.28 12.98 7.77
N LEU A 90 -11.97 11.71 7.58
CA LEU A 90 -11.24 10.91 8.56
C LEU A 90 -9.83 10.68 8.04
N ILE A 91 -8.84 11.19 8.75
CA ILE A 91 -7.43 10.89 8.49
C ILE A 91 -6.93 9.96 9.59
N PHE A 92 -6.32 8.85 9.21
CA PHE A 92 -5.76 7.85 10.13
C PHE A 92 -4.32 7.53 9.74
N THR A 93 -3.42 7.34 10.71
CA THR A 93 -2.02 7.00 10.48
C THR A 93 -1.50 6.05 11.55
N ILE A 94 -0.67 5.09 11.13
CA ILE A 94 0.05 4.17 12.00
C ILE A 94 1.51 4.63 12.13
N ASN A 95 2.00 4.65 13.37
CA ASN A 95 3.37 4.97 13.73
C ASN A 95 3.94 3.87 14.66
N PRO A 96 5.27 3.69 14.72
CA PRO A 96 6.29 4.30 13.85
C PRO A 96 6.50 3.50 12.54
N VAL A 97 7.01 4.17 11.50
CA VAL A 97 7.28 3.55 10.19
C VAL A 97 8.76 3.23 10.01
N GLN A 98 9.60 4.26 9.83
CA GLN A 98 11.01 4.07 9.46
C GLN A 98 11.81 3.33 10.53
N SER A 99 11.61 3.65 11.81
CA SER A 99 12.28 2.95 12.90
C SER A 99 11.83 1.50 13.06
N PHE A 100 10.67 1.11 12.53
CA PHE A 100 10.22 -0.28 12.52
C PHE A 100 10.81 -1.08 11.36
N ILE A 101 10.78 -0.50 10.15
CA ILE A 101 11.32 -1.10 8.93
C ILE A 101 12.83 -1.30 9.07
N SER A 102 13.56 -0.25 9.45
CA SER A 102 15.04 -0.24 9.53
C SER A 102 15.65 -1.20 10.56
N LYS A 103 14.90 -1.61 11.60
CA LYS A 103 15.37 -2.57 12.63
C LYS A 103 15.38 -4.00 12.11
N ALA A 104 16.07 -4.25 11.00
CA ALA A 104 16.09 -5.52 10.30
C ALA A 104 17.53 -6.04 10.22
N ARG A 105 17.72 -7.35 10.40
CA ARG A 105 19.00 -8.01 10.14
C ARG A 105 18.99 -8.83 8.85
N LYS A 106 17.81 -9.17 8.35
CA LYS A 106 17.57 -10.01 7.17
C LYS A 106 16.64 -9.31 6.19
N THR A 107 16.69 -9.70 4.92
CA THR A 107 15.76 -9.22 3.89
C THR A 107 14.32 -9.58 4.24
N SER A 108 14.10 -10.75 4.85
CA SER A 108 12.79 -11.15 5.39
C SER A 108 12.29 -10.23 6.52
N ASP A 109 13.17 -9.75 7.41
CA ASP A 109 12.81 -8.79 8.47
C ASP A 109 12.42 -7.43 7.88
N LEU A 110 13.10 -7.01 6.82
CA LEU A 110 12.84 -5.75 6.12
C LEU A 110 11.47 -5.82 5.42
N TRP A 111 11.24 -6.89 4.67
CA TRP A 111 9.97 -7.20 4.03
C TRP A 111 8.83 -7.27 5.05
N ALA A 112 9.01 -8.04 6.13
CA ALA A 112 8.00 -8.20 7.18
C ALA A 112 7.66 -6.85 7.83
N GLY A 113 8.66 -6.00 8.06
CA GLY A 113 8.45 -4.65 8.57
C GLY A 113 7.54 -3.81 7.67
N SER A 114 7.82 -3.79 6.37
CA SER A 114 7.01 -3.06 5.39
C SER A 114 5.61 -3.65 5.24
N TYR A 115 5.52 -4.98 5.14
CA TYR A 115 4.26 -5.67 4.90
C TYR A 115 3.32 -5.59 6.10
N MET A 116 3.82 -5.76 7.32
CA MET A 116 3.02 -5.61 8.54
C MET A 116 2.33 -4.25 8.58
N LEU A 117 3.02 -3.16 8.22
CA LEU A 117 2.41 -1.82 8.17
C LEU A 117 1.32 -1.73 7.10
N SER A 118 1.59 -2.23 5.89
CA SER A 118 0.63 -2.29 4.78
C SER A 118 -0.58 -3.18 5.12
N TYR A 119 -0.40 -4.18 5.97
CA TYR A 119 -1.45 -5.08 6.37
C TYR A 119 -2.29 -4.48 7.50
N LEU A 120 -1.65 -3.95 8.54
CA LEU A 120 -2.33 -3.29 9.67
C LEU A 120 -3.18 -2.10 9.21
N ILE A 121 -2.69 -1.30 8.26
CA ILE A 121 -3.47 -0.17 7.74
C ILE A 121 -4.69 -0.65 6.95
N TRP A 122 -4.58 -1.75 6.20
CA TRP A 122 -5.71 -2.34 5.49
C TRP A 122 -6.77 -2.86 6.46
N GLU A 123 -6.36 -3.61 7.49
CA GLU A 123 -7.27 -4.08 8.54
C GLU A 123 -7.94 -2.92 9.27
N SER A 124 -7.24 -1.77 9.42
CA SER A 124 -7.83 -0.54 9.98
C SER A 124 -8.90 0.07 9.08
N MET A 125 -8.80 -0.07 7.75
CA MET A 125 -9.78 0.46 6.78
C MET A 125 -11.01 -0.44 6.64
N LYS A 126 -10.87 -1.76 6.84
CA LYS A 126 -11.94 -2.75 6.61
C LYS A 126 -13.29 -2.40 7.23
N PRO A 127 -13.40 -1.89 8.48
CA PRO A 127 -14.69 -1.53 9.06
C PRO A 127 -15.47 -0.52 8.20
N ILE A 128 -14.78 0.52 7.73
CA ILE A 128 -15.38 1.57 6.88
C ILE A 128 -15.64 1.03 5.47
N VAL A 129 -14.69 0.29 4.89
CA VAL A 129 -14.83 -0.27 3.53
C VAL A 129 -15.99 -1.25 3.45
N SER A 130 -16.21 -2.05 4.50
CA SER A 130 -17.28 -3.06 4.54
C SER A 130 -18.67 -2.44 4.71
N GLU A 131 -18.73 -1.28 5.39
CA GLU A 131 -19.96 -0.55 5.71
C GLU A 131 -20.37 0.40 4.57
N TYR A 132 -19.43 1.23 4.08
CA TYR A 132 -19.72 2.30 3.12
C TYR A 132 -19.21 2.04 1.69
N GLY A 133 -18.38 1.03 1.50
CA GLY A 133 -17.71 0.75 0.22
C GLY A 133 -16.27 1.25 0.18
N PRO A 134 -15.46 0.79 -0.79
CA PRO A 134 -14.05 1.15 -0.92
C PRO A 134 -13.81 2.54 -1.55
N ASP A 135 -14.83 3.13 -2.18
CA ASP A 135 -14.78 4.46 -2.81
C ASP A 135 -14.67 5.61 -1.82
N VAL A 136 -15.13 5.42 -0.58
CA VAL A 136 -14.98 6.41 0.50
C VAL A 136 -13.53 6.67 0.89
N ILE A 137 -12.62 5.75 0.57
CA ILE A 137 -11.18 5.93 0.78
C ILE A 137 -10.61 6.74 -0.40
N VAL A 138 -10.32 8.02 -0.13
CA VAL A 138 -9.73 8.94 -1.11
C VAL A 138 -8.25 8.62 -1.33
N TYR A 139 -7.53 8.33 -0.24
CA TYR A 139 -6.12 7.95 -0.26
C TYR A 139 -5.85 6.85 0.77
N PRO A 140 -5.09 5.79 0.43
CA PRO A 140 -4.67 5.40 -0.92
C PRO A 140 -5.87 4.95 -1.77
N ASN A 141 -5.75 5.02 -3.09
CA ASN A 141 -6.77 4.46 -3.97
C ASN A 141 -6.74 2.92 -3.87
N LEU A 142 -7.91 2.34 -3.55
CA LEU A 142 -8.08 0.92 -3.28
C LEU A 142 -8.28 0.04 -4.53
N LEU A 143 -8.42 0.65 -5.71
CA LEU A 143 -8.69 -0.09 -6.94
C LEU A 143 -7.51 -1.00 -7.28
N LYS A 144 -7.79 -2.28 -7.54
CA LYS A 144 -6.80 -3.34 -7.90
C LYS A 144 -5.75 -3.64 -6.83
N GLN A 145 -5.92 -3.13 -5.62
CA GLN A 145 -4.98 -3.42 -4.53
C GLN A 145 -5.10 -4.91 -4.14
N PRO A 146 -3.99 -5.67 -4.05
CA PRO A 146 -4.05 -7.12 -3.83
C PRO A 146 -4.81 -7.56 -2.58
N LEU A 147 -4.65 -6.82 -1.47
CA LEU A 147 -5.38 -7.08 -0.23
C LEU A 147 -6.89 -6.84 -0.36
N VAL A 148 -7.30 -5.88 -1.21
CA VAL A 148 -8.71 -5.56 -1.48
C VAL A 148 -9.32 -6.59 -2.42
N ASP A 149 -8.60 -6.95 -3.48
CA ASP A 149 -9.02 -8.00 -4.41
C ASP A 149 -9.18 -9.35 -3.69
N ARG A 150 -8.30 -9.65 -2.73
CA ARG A 150 -8.44 -10.82 -1.86
C ARG A 150 -9.70 -10.74 -0.99
N TRP A 151 -9.97 -9.60 -0.36
CA TRP A 151 -11.20 -9.40 0.42
C TRP A 151 -12.45 -9.58 -0.45
N LEU A 152 -12.47 -9.04 -1.66
CA LEU A 152 -13.57 -9.28 -2.61
C LEU A 152 -13.72 -10.77 -2.95
N TYR A 153 -12.61 -11.46 -3.18
CA TYR A 153 -12.62 -12.87 -3.56
C TYR A 153 -13.13 -13.78 -2.44
N TYR A 154 -12.57 -13.66 -1.23
CA TYR A 154 -12.87 -14.58 -0.11
C TYR A 154 -14.04 -14.08 0.76
N ASP A 155 -13.93 -12.86 1.27
CA ASP A 155 -14.85 -12.34 2.29
C ASP A 155 -16.19 -11.91 1.67
N VAL A 156 -16.16 -11.37 0.45
CA VAL A 156 -17.38 -11.02 -0.32
C VAL A 156 -17.81 -12.14 -1.28
N SER A 157 -16.99 -13.20 -1.40
CA SER A 157 -17.27 -14.40 -2.21
C SER A 157 -17.56 -14.09 -3.68
N PHE A 158 -16.82 -13.15 -4.27
CA PHE A 158 -17.02 -12.72 -5.66
C PHE A 158 -17.01 -13.89 -6.65
N LYS A 159 -16.10 -14.85 -6.46
CA LYS A 159 -15.96 -16.04 -7.31
C LYS A 159 -17.30 -16.73 -7.57
N ASP A 160 -18.07 -16.95 -6.51
CA ASP A 160 -19.31 -17.69 -6.55
C ASP A 160 -20.46 -16.81 -7.06
N LYS A 161 -20.54 -15.58 -6.53
CA LYS A 161 -21.58 -14.60 -6.85
C LYS A 161 -21.57 -14.13 -8.31
N PHE A 162 -20.40 -14.11 -8.94
CA PHE A 162 -20.20 -13.64 -10.32
C PHE A 162 -19.66 -14.74 -11.26
N SER A 163 -19.91 -16.01 -10.93
CA SER A 163 -19.52 -17.18 -11.73
C SER A 163 -19.98 -17.14 -13.19
N ALA A 164 -21.08 -16.43 -13.49
CA ALA A 164 -21.55 -16.20 -14.87
C ALA A 164 -20.55 -15.44 -15.77
N PHE A 165 -19.51 -14.84 -15.20
CA PHE A 165 -18.44 -14.16 -15.92
C PHE A 165 -17.15 -15.00 -16.01
N SER A 166 -17.15 -16.28 -15.64
CA SER A 166 -15.96 -17.16 -15.63
C SER A 166 -15.18 -17.20 -16.95
N ASP A 167 -15.88 -17.05 -18.07
CA ASP A 167 -15.30 -17.11 -19.42
C ASP A 167 -14.73 -15.76 -19.89
N GLU A 168 -14.98 -14.68 -19.16
CA GLU A 168 -14.51 -13.35 -19.51
C GLU A 168 -13.04 -13.17 -19.10
N GLY A 169 -12.18 -12.73 -20.01
CA GLY A 169 -10.74 -12.63 -19.76
C GLY A 169 -10.36 -11.77 -18.54
N TRP A 170 -11.05 -10.64 -18.33
CA TRP A 170 -10.84 -9.76 -17.18
C TRP A 170 -11.22 -10.42 -15.84
N TYR A 171 -12.24 -11.28 -15.83
CA TYR A 171 -12.68 -11.98 -14.63
C TYR A 171 -11.82 -13.22 -14.39
N LYS A 172 -11.45 -13.95 -15.45
CA LYS A 172 -10.51 -15.06 -15.38
C LYS A 172 -9.19 -14.63 -14.75
N SER A 173 -8.65 -13.47 -15.13
CA SER A 173 -7.44 -12.91 -14.51
C SER A 173 -7.61 -12.54 -13.03
N PHE A 174 -8.83 -12.23 -12.59
CA PHE A 174 -9.14 -11.97 -11.18
C PHE A 174 -9.29 -13.26 -10.37
N VAL A 175 -9.88 -14.30 -10.97
CA VAL A 175 -10.10 -15.61 -10.33
C VAL A 175 -8.85 -16.49 -10.36
N ASP A 176 -7.94 -16.26 -11.30
CA ASP A 176 -6.66 -16.95 -11.35
C ASP A 176 -5.78 -16.54 -10.16
N ASN A 177 -5.80 -17.40 -9.14
CA ASN A 177 -5.17 -17.13 -7.86
C ASN A 177 -3.64 -17.02 -7.96
N SER A 178 -3.03 -17.65 -8.98
CA SER A 178 -1.57 -17.69 -9.13
C SER A 178 -0.95 -16.29 -9.22
N HIS A 179 -1.61 -15.37 -9.94
CA HIS A 179 -1.18 -13.99 -10.06
C HIS A 179 -1.52 -13.14 -8.83
N LEU A 180 -2.58 -13.49 -8.07
CA LEU A 180 -2.94 -12.79 -6.85
C LEU A 180 -1.95 -13.13 -5.71
N GLU A 181 -1.56 -14.39 -5.60
CA GLU A 181 -0.62 -14.88 -4.59
C GLU A 181 0.77 -14.24 -4.73
N GLU A 182 1.24 -14.00 -5.94
CA GLU A 182 2.49 -13.27 -6.15
C GLU A 182 2.32 -11.77 -5.78
N ARG A 183 1.26 -11.13 -6.25
CA ARG A 183 1.02 -9.69 -6.01
C ARG A 183 0.78 -9.36 -4.54
N ILE A 184 0.19 -10.27 -3.77
CA ILE A 184 -0.05 -10.09 -2.33
C ILE A 184 1.24 -10.14 -1.52
N THR A 185 2.37 -10.58 -2.08
CA THR A 185 3.66 -10.48 -1.38
C THR A 185 4.24 -9.07 -1.35
N ILE A 186 3.68 -8.13 -2.13
CA ILE A 186 4.18 -6.75 -2.20
C ILE A 186 3.37 -5.84 -1.27
N ALA A 187 4.07 -5.13 -0.39
CA ALA A 187 3.50 -4.14 0.50
C ALA A 187 3.15 -2.86 -0.27
N ASN A 188 1.90 -2.73 -0.72
CA ASN A 188 1.45 -1.63 -1.59
C ASN A 188 0.66 -0.52 -0.86
N MET A 189 0.30 -0.70 0.41
CA MET A 189 -0.44 0.31 1.17
C MET A 189 0.51 1.20 1.99
N PRO A 190 0.31 2.53 1.96
CA PRO A 190 1.02 3.46 2.85
C PRO A 190 0.55 3.29 4.30
N ASN A 191 1.27 3.90 5.25
CA ASN A 191 0.93 3.84 6.68
C ASN A 191 -0.23 4.76 7.10
N ARG A 192 -0.94 5.38 6.16
CA ARG A 192 -2.02 6.35 6.43
C ARG A 192 -3.13 6.26 5.40
N PHE A 193 -4.34 6.68 5.78
CA PHE A 193 -5.43 6.88 4.84
C PHE A 193 -6.22 8.16 5.12
N LEU A 194 -6.91 8.64 4.09
CA LEU A 194 -7.91 9.70 4.11
C LEU A 194 -9.21 9.12 3.57
N ALA A 195 -10.29 9.27 4.33
CA ALA A 195 -11.63 8.86 3.95
C ALA A 195 -12.62 10.03 4.01
N ILE A 196 -13.67 9.98 3.18
CA ILE A 196 -14.86 10.83 3.29
C ILE A 196 -15.99 9.95 3.85
N VAL A 197 -16.40 10.23 5.08
CA VAL A 197 -17.37 9.41 5.83
C VAL A 197 -18.39 10.29 6.55
N PRO A 198 -19.54 9.76 7.00
CA PRO A 198 -20.41 10.49 7.90
C PRO A 198 -19.66 10.90 9.18
N TYR A 199 -19.95 12.07 9.72
CA TYR A 199 -19.39 12.53 10.98
C TYR A 199 -19.92 11.69 12.15
N ASP A 200 -19.20 10.60 12.45
CA ASP A 200 -19.42 9.75 13.61
C ASP A 200 -18.07 9.33 14.21
N LYS A 201 -17.80 9.75 15.44
CA LYS A 201 -16.57 9.40 16.17
C LYS A 201 -16.43 7.90 16.36
N ASN A 202 -17.52 7.14 16.37
CA ASN A 202 -17.47 5.70 16.49
C ASN A 202 -16.80 5.06 15.28
N LEU A 203 -16.84 5.65 14.09
CA LEU A 203 -16.14 5.13 12.91
C LEU A 203 -14.62 5.15 13.11
N ALA A 204 -14.09 6.25 13.61
CA ALA A 204 -12.65 6.36 13.91
C ALA A 204 -12.21 5.38 15.01
N ASN A 205 -13.04 5.21 16.05
CA ASN A 205 -12.81 4.22 17.09
C ASN A 205 -12.85 2.79 16.55
N LYS A 206 -13.82 2.43 15.69
CA LYS A 206 -13.88 1.13 15.01
C LYS A 206 -12.59 0.83 14.23
N CYS A 207 -12.04 1.82 13.52
CA CYS A 207 -10.76 1.67 12.82
C CYS A 207 -9.58 1.43 13.78
N GLU A 208 -9.51 2.18 14.88
CA GLU A 208 -8.47 2.01 15.90
C GLU A 208 -8.60 0.67 16.64
N ASP A 209 -9.83 0.22 16.90
CA ASP A 209 -10.11 -1.06 17.54
C ASP A 209 -9.74 -2.23 16.61
N ALA A 210 -10.11 -2.17 15.32
CA ALA A 210 -9.69 -3.16 14.33
C ALA A 210 -8.15 -3.26 14.23
N PHE A 211 -7.46 -2.12 14.29
CA PHE A 211 -5.99 -2.07 14.37
C PHE A 211 -5.45 -2.79 15.60
N LYS A 212 -5.98 -2.48 16.80
CA LYS A 212 -5.56 -3.11 18.06
C LYS A 212 -5.88 -4.59 18.09
N GLU A 213 -7.05 -4.99 17.61
CA GLU A 213 -7.47 -6.39 17.49
C GLU A 213 -6.51 -7.17 16.60
N LYS A 214 -6.06 -6.59 15.48
CA LYS A 214 -5.09 -7.29 14.64
C LYS A 214 -3.71 -7.41 15.30
N LEU A 215 -3.29 -6.44 16.10
CA LEU A 215 -2.07 -6.59 16.92
C LEU A 215 -2.22 -7.70 17.97
N ARG A 216 -3.39 -7.85 18.59
CA ARG A 216 -3.69 -8.97 19.51
C ARG A 216 -3.73 -10.32 18.80
N TRP A 217 -4.25 -10.35 17.58
CA TRP A 217 -4.20 -11.55 16.76
C TRP A 217 -2.74 -11.92 16.45
N LEU A 218 -1.91 -10.95 16.04
CA LEU A 218 -0.48 -11.17 15.83
C LEU A 218 0.23 -11.66 17.10
N SER A 219 -0.12 -11.15 18.28
CA SER A 219 0.45 -11.65 19.53
C SER A 219 0.07 -13.10 19.80
N SER A 220 -1.18 -13.49 19.50
CA SER A 220 -1.65 -14.87 19.61
C SER A 220 -0.91 -15.79 18.64
N GLU A 221 -0.78 -15.42 17.37
CA GLU A 221 -0.10 -16.25 16.36
C GLU A 221 1.38 -16.48 16.69
N VAL A 222 2.08 -15.44 17.17
CA VAL A 222 3.47 -15.59 17.61
C VAL A 222 3.56 -16.41 18.88
N SER A 223 2.61 -16.25 19.81
CA SER A 223 2.57 -17.05 21.03
C SER A 223 2.40 -18.54 20.71
N LYS A 224 1.55 -18.93 19.75
CA LYS A 224 1.38 -20.32 19.33
C LYS A 224 2.68 -20.96 18.84
N ILE A 225 3.54 -20.18 18.17
CA ILE A 225 4.86 -20.64 17.71
C ILE A 225 5.81 -20.84 18.90
N LEU A 226 5.72 -19.97 19.90
CA LEU A 226 6.71 -19.87 20.98
C LEU A 226 6.31 -20.55 22.30
N GLU A 227 5.04 -20.91 22.49
CA GLU A 227 4.49 -21.38 23.76
C GLU A 227 5.18 -22.63 24.28
N LYS A 228 5.54 -23.56 23.39
CA LYS A 228 6.22 -24.81 23.74
C LYS A 228 7.66 -24.61 24.25
N TYR A 229 8.22 -23.41 24.08
CA TYR A 229 9.55 -23.02 24.57
C TYR A 229 9.48 -22.07 25.77
N SER A 230 8.28 -21.81 26.28
CA SER A 230 8.04 -20.91 27.39
C SER A 230 7.70 -21.70 28.65
N ASN A 231 8.29 -21.28 29.77
CA ASN A 231 7.95 -21.82 31.09
C ASN A 231 6.88 -20.98 31.82
N LYS A 232 6.22 -20.04 31.12
CA LYS A 232 5.27 -19.07 31.71
C LYS A 232 3.91 -19.04 31.00
N SER A 233 2.86 -18.81 31.78
CA SER A 233 1.47 -18.62 31.33
C SER A 233 1.20 -17.32 30.57
N ASP A 234 2.07 -16.30 30.70
CA ASP A 234 1.74 -14.92 30.30
C ASP A 234 2.41 -14.47 28.98
N LEU A 235 3.01 -15.38 28.21
CA LEU A 235 3.79 -15.06 26.99
C LEU A 235 3.01 -14.20 25.98
N GLN A 236 1.77 -14.58 25.66
CA GLN A 236 0.93 -13.82 24.73
C GLN A 236 0.72 -12.38 25.20
N LYS A 237 0.52 -12.20 26.51
CA LYS A 237 0.31 -10.89 27.13
C LYS A 237 1.57 -10.03 27.07
N ASP A 238 2.75 -10.62 27.26
CA ASP A 238 4.02 -9.92 27.09
C ASP A 238 4.21 -9.44 25.65
N ILE A 239 3.90 -10.29 24.66
CA ILE A 239 3.97 -9.94 23.23
C ILE A 239 2.95 -8.84 22.91
N GLU A 240 1.71 -8.97 23.37
CA GLU A 240 0.64 -7.99 23.17
C GLU A 240 1.05 -6.62 23.75
N ASN A 241 1.53 -6.58 24.99
CA ASN A 241 1.97 -5.35 25.64
C ASN A 241 3.09 -4.68 24.85
N HIS A 242 4.07 -5.44 24.36
CA HIS A 242 5.12 -4.92 23.51
C HIS A 242 4.58 -4.34 22.20
N LEU A 243 3.67 -5.03 21.51
CA LEU A 243 3.08 -4.56 20.24
C LEU A 243 2.21 -3.30 20.43
N LEU A 244 1.30 -3.29 21.41
CA LEU A 244 0.40 -2.16 21.70
C LEU A 244 1.15 -0.94 22.27
N SER A 245 2.30 -1.16 22.90
CA SER A 245 3.17 -0.07 23.35
C SER A 245 4.00 0.48 22.21
N TYR A 246 4.45 -0.38 21.28
CA TYR A 246 5.29 0.02 20.16
C TYR A 246 4.52 0.76 19.06
N PHE A 247 3.40 0.19 18.60
CA PHE A 247 2.62 0.80 17.54
C PHE A 247 1.51 1.68 18.11
N LYS A 248 1.35 2.86 17.50
CA LYS A 248 0.31 3.83 17.83
C LYS A 248 -0.47 4.19 16.56
N ALA A 249 -1.79 4.21 16.70
CA ALA A 249 -2.68 4.80 15.72
C ALA A 249 -3.00 6.23 16.14
N TYR A 250 -2.94 7.16 15.20
CA TYR A 250 -3.41 8.52 15.37
C TYR A 250 -4.45 8.82 14.31
N TRP A 251 -5.53 9.47 14.70
CA TRP A 251 -6.57 9.88 13.76
C TRP A 251 -7.15 11.23 14.12
N ALA A 252 -7.70 11.89 13.11
CA ALA A 252 -8.44 13.14 13.23
C ALA A 252 -9.67 13.05 12.33
N MET A 253 -10.79 13.56 12.83
CA MET A 253 -12.03 13.64 12.06
C MET A 253 -12.47 15.11 11.97
N MET A 254 -12.55 15.64 10.75
CA MET A 254 -12.91 17.02 10.46
C MET A 254 -14.24 17.06 9.71
N PRO A 255 -15.36 17.46 10.36
CA PRO A 255 -16.62 17.65 9.65
C PRO A 255 -16.48 18.81 8.66
N TRP A 256 -17.15 18.72 7.51
CA TRP A 256 -17.16 19.78 6.52
C TRP A 256 -18.03 20.97 6.95
N SER A 257 -18.98 20.72 7.84
CA SER A 257 -19.94 21.68 8.34
C SER A 257 -20.27 21.45 9.81
N LYS A 258 -20.66 22.50 10.52
CA LYS A 258 -21.12 22.40 11.91
C LYS A 258 -22.47 21.68 12.00
N ASN A 259 -23.36 21.99 11.06
CA ASN A 259 -24.71 21.44 10.95
C ASN A 259 -24.80 20.48 9.75
N ASP A 260 -25.95 19.84 9.57
CA ASP A 260 -26.22 19.02 8.39
C ASP A 260 -26.17 19.89 7.13
N ILE A 261 -25.46 19.42 6.10
CA ILE A 261 -25.41 20.09 4.81
C ILE A 261 -26.80 19.99 4.17
N LEU A 262 -27.49 21.12 4.12
CA LEU A 262 -28.73 21.25 3.38
C LEU A 262 -28.43 21.80 1.98
N PRO A 263 -29.02 21.25 0.91
CA PRO A 263 -28.85 21.78 -0.44
C PRO A 263 -29.17 23.29 -0.49
N GLY A 264 -28.18 24.11 -0.87
CA GLY A 264 -28.35 25.56 -1.06
C GLY A 264 -28.13 26.45 0.18
N SER A 265 -27.53 25.95 1.26
CA SER A 265 -27.09 26.76 2.41
C SER A 265 -25.66 27.32 2.20
N ASP A 266 -25.45 28.62 2.44
CA ASP A 266 -24.10 29.25 2.41
C ASP A 266 -23.42 29.27 3.79
N GLN A 267 -24.18 28.99 4.86
CA GLN A 267 -23.70 29.22 6.23
C GLN A 267 -22.46 28.37 6.55
N ASP A 268 -22.46 27.13 6.06
CA ASP A 268 -21.37 26.17 6.30
C ASP A 268 -20.05 26.61 5.64
N LEU A 269 -20.14 27.26 4.47
CA LEU A 269 -18.98 27.77 3.74
C LEU A 269 -18.31 28.93 4.47
N ASN A 270 -19.10 29.87 4.98
CA ASN A 270 -18.59 31.01 5.73
C ASN A 270 -17.93 30.58 7.04
N ASP A 271 -18.47 29.57 7.72
CA ASP A 271 -17.88 29.01 8.93
C ASP A 271 -16.48 28.45 8.66
N VAL A 272 -16.31 27.67 7.58
CA VAL A 272 -15.01 27.12 7.17
C VAL A 272 -14.01 28.23 6.82
N MET A 273 -14.42 29.23 6.03
CA MET A 273 -13.54 30.36 5.68
C MET A 273 -13.08 31.10 6.94
N ASN A 274 -14.00 31.40 7.86
CA ASN A 274 -13.68 32.09 9.11
C ASN A 274 -12.74 31.27 10.01
N ASP A 275 -12.95 29.97 10.13
CA ASP A 275 -12.11 29.09 10.93
C ASP A 275 -10.71 28.95 10.31
N TYR A 276 -10.63 28.84 8.99
CA TYR A 276 -9.36 28.82 8.26
C TYR A 276 -8.56 30.10 8.48
N GLU A 277 -9.19 31.27 8.32
CA GLU A 277 -8.54 32.57 8.56
C GLU A 277 -8.02 32.70 10.00
N LYS A 278 -8.75 32.19 10.99
CA LYS A 278 -8.32 32.24 12.40
C LYS A 278 -7.18 31.29 12.73
N ILE A 279 -7.17 30.09 12.14
CA ILE A 279 -6.23 29.01 12.51
C ILE A 279 -4.96 29.07 11.66
N ILE A 280 -5.10 29.31 10.36
CA ILE A 280 -4.00 29.28 9.38
C ILE A 280 -3.65 30.71 8.91
N GLY A 281 -4.65 31.56 8.70
CA GLY A 281 -4.48 32.91 8.16
C GLY A 281 -4.89 33.03 6.70
N ARG A 282 -4.97 34.27 6.20
CA ARG A 282 -5.19 34.55 4.77
C ARG A 282 -3.91 34.28 3.98
N ASN A 283 -3.93 33.25 3.15
CA ASN A 283 -2.86 32.90 2.22
C ASN A 283 -3.39 32.87 0.77
N GLU A 284 -2.53 32.57 -0.20
CA GLU A 284 -2.91 32.52 -1.63
C GLU A 284 -4.10 31.58 -1.88
N LEU A 285 -4.12 30.41 -1.24
CA LEU A 285 -5.23 29.46 -1.36
C LEU A 285 -6.56 30.06 -0.87
N TYR A 286 -6.56 30.71 0.29
CA TYR A 286 -7.73 31.40 0.82
C TYR A 286 -8.25 32.47 -0.15
N GLU A 287 -7.36 33.32 -0.64
CA GLU A 287 -7.71 34.42 -1.55
C GLU A 287 -8.29 33.90 -2.88
N VAL A 288 -7.71 32.83 -3.44
CA VAL A 288 -8.22 32.18 -4.65
C VAL A 288 -9.61 31.61 -4.42
N ILE A 289 -9.84 30.94 -3.29
CA ILE A 289 -11.15 30.36 -2.95
C ILE A 289 -12.20 31.45 -2.66
N GLU A 290 -11.84 32.50 -1.93
CA GLU A 290 -12.69 33.68 -1.67
C GLU A 290 -13.15 34.31 -2.98
N LYS A 291 -12.22 34.52 -3.92
CA LYS A 291 -12.55 35.00 -5.28
C LYS A 291 -13.47 34.03 -5.99
N ILE A 292 -13.11 32.75 -6.14
CA ILE A 292 -13.94 31.76 -6.84
C ILE A 292 -15.39 31.77 -6.33
N ILE A 293 -15.59 31.83 -5.00
CA ILE A 293 -16.91 31.83 -4.38
C ILE A 293 -17.69 33.11 -4.73
N SER A 294 -17.03 34.26 -4.71
CA SER A 294 -17.66 35.56 -5.03
C SER A 294 -18.08 35.70 -6.50
N TYR A 295 -17.42 34.99 -7.43
CA TYR A 295 -17.69 35.05 -8.89
C TYR A 295 -18.59 33.92 -9.43
N LEU A 296 -19.37 33.23 -8.58
CA LEU A 296 -20.28 32.17 -9.03
C LEU A 296 -21.60 32.72 -9.61
N TYR A 297 -21.63 32.94 -10.94
CA TYR A 297 -22.83 33.43 -11.64
C TYR A 297 -23.93 32.38 -11.86
N TYR A 298 -23.58 31.10 -11.95
CA TYR A 298 -24.49 30.03 -12.41
C TYR A 298 -25.03 29.12 -11.31
N ALA A 299 -24.37 29.04 -10.16
CA ALA A 299 -24.76 28.16 -9.07
C ALA A 299 -24.34 28.74 -7.73
N LYS A 300 -25.17 28.56 -6.72
CA LYS A 300 -24.85 28.97 -5.35
C LYS A 300 -23.64 28.18 -4.83
N ALA A 301 -22.71 28.87 -4.17
CA ALA A 301 -21.56 28.25 -3.53
C ALA A 301 -22.01 27.17 -2.55
N ASN A 302 -21.21 26.13 -2.39
CA ASN A 302 -21.43 25.09 -1.40
C ASN A 302 -20.12 24.70 -0.73
N VAL A 303 -20.21 23.90 0.33
CA VAL A 303 -19.04 23.49 1.11
C VAL A 303 -17.98 22.72 0.30
N GLY A 304 -18.36 22.13 -0.84
CA GLY A 304 -17.42 21.52 -1.77
C GLY A 304 -16.44 22.53 -2.39
N ASN A 305 -16.83 23.81 -2.51
CA ASN A 305 -15.94 24.87 -3.00
C ASN A 305 -14.77 25.15 -2.03
N VAL A 306 -14.95 24.89 -0.73
CA VAL A 306 -13.92 25.07 0.30
C VAL A 306 -13.20 23.76 0.67
N TYR A 307 -13.36 22.69 -0.12
CA TYR A 307 -12.70 21.39 0.08
C TYR A 307 -11.18 21.49 0.36
N PRO A 308 -10.37 22.27 -0.40
CA PRO A 308 -8.93 22.40 -0.12
C PRO A 308 -8.65 22.93 1.29
N LEU A 309 -9.46 23.90 1.75
CA LEU A 309 -9.30 24.53 3.06
C LEU A 309 -9.60 23.55 4.18
N ILE A 310 -10.67 22.77 4.03
CA ILE A 310 -11.04 21.72 4.99
C ILE A 310 -9.96 20.62 5.04
N LEU A 311 -9.40 20.25 3.89
CA LEU A 311 -8.33 19.25 3.80
C LEU A 311 -7.08 19.71 4.56
N GLU A 312 -6.65 20.96 4.35
CA GLU A 312 -5.49 21.49 5.07
C GLU A 312 -5.76 21.61 6.58
N LEU A 313 -6.95 22.06 6.99
CA LEU A 313 -7.36 22.08 8.40
C LEU A 313 -7.33 20.68 9.02
N ALA A 314 -7.79 19.66 8.28
CA ALA A 314 -7.76 18.27 8.73
C ALA A 314 -6.32 17.75 8.91
N GLU A 315 -5.40 18.07 7.98
CA GLU A 315 -3.97 17.73 8.10
C GLU A 315 -3.33 18.42 9.31
N LYS A 316 -3.61 19.71 9.53
CA LYS A 316 -3.12 20.45 10.71
C LYS A 316 -3.66 19.84 12.01
N LEU A 317 -4.94 19.46 12.04
CA LEU A 317 -5.56 18.80 13.19
C LEU A 317 -4.89 17.46 13.51
N LEU A 318 -4.62 16.64 12.49
CA LEU A 318 -3.87 15.40 12.68
C LEU A 318 -2.44 15.68 13.20
N GLY A 319 -1.76 16.69 12.65
CA GLY A 319 -0.45 17.14 13.10
C GLY A 319 -0.44 17.53 14.60
N ALA A 320 -1.46 18.27 15.04
CA ALA A 320 -1.66 18.61 16.45
C ALA A 320 -1.88 17.35 17.31
N ARG A 321 -2.75 16.43 16.87
CA ARG A 321 -3.00 15.16 17.58
C ARG A 321 -1.73 14.32 17.76
N LYS A 322 -0.89 14.23 16.73
CA LYS A 322 0.41 13.52 16.78
C LYS A 322 1.40 14.18 17.74
N SER A 323 1.34 15.50 17.89
CA SER A 323 2.23 16.27 18.76
C SER A 323 1.96 16.04 20.25
N LEU A 324 0.73 15.66 20.62
CA LEU A 324 0.37 15.34 22.01
C LEU A 324 1.06 14.09 22.57
N ARG A 325 1.60 13.21 21.70
CA ARG A 325 2.32 11.96 22.02
C ARG A 325 1.75 11.14 23.19
N ASP A 326 1.13 10.01 22.87
CA ASP A 326 0.65 9.10 23.90
C ASP A 326 1.83 8.41 24.60
N PHE A 327 2.04 8.70 25.89
CA PHE A 327 3.08 8.08 26.70
C PHE A 327 2.48 6.98 27.59
N SER A 328 2.92 5.75 27.37
CA SER A 328 2.61 4.59 28.22
C SER A 328 3.91 3.92 28.64
N GLN A 329 4.20 3.90 29.94
CA GLN A 329 5.41 3.26 30.47
C GLN A 329 5.15 1.77 30.73
N LEU A 330 6.04 0.92 30.23
CA LEU A 330 6.14 -0.49 30.63
C LEU A 330 7.35 -0.67 31.53
N GLU A 331 7.18 -1.40 32.63
CA GLU A 331 8.31 -1.84 33.45
C GLU A 331 9.10 -2.92 32.70
N GLN A 332 10.41 -2.74 32.59
CA GLN A 332 11.28 -3.63 31.82
C GLN A 332 12.66 -3.75 32.48
N LEU A 333 12.80 -4.71 33.38
CA LEU A 333 13.99 -4.89 34.22
C LEU A 333 15.01 -5.88 33.63
N GLY A 334 14.61 -6.66 32.62
CA GLY A 334 15.46 -7.68 32.02
C GLY A 334 16.36 -7.18 30.88
N GLU A 335 17.03 -8.16 30.26
CA GLU A 335 17.91 -7.97 29.11
C GLU A 335 17.15 -7.37 27.92
N LYS A 336 17.76 -6.44 27.19
CA LYS A 336 17.16 -5.83 25.99
C LYS A 336 17.32 -6.72 24.76
N CYS A 337 16.32 -6.67 23.90
CA CYS A 337 16.29 -7.35 22.61
C CYS A 337 17.56 -7.10 21.80
N HIS A 338 18.18 -8.17 21.29
CA HIS A 338 19.41 -8.08 20.51
C HIS A 338 19.21 -7.47 19.12
N LEU A 339 17.97 -7.39 18.63
CA LEU A 339 17.63 -6.78 17.36
C LEU A 339 17.34 -5.28 17.49
N CYS A 340 16.42 -4.88 18.38
CA CYS A 340 16.00 -3.48 18.48
C CYS A 340 16.61 -2.70 19.65
N GLY A 341 17.06 -3.36 20.72
CA GLY A 341 17.52 -2.72 21.94
C GLY A 341 16.44 -2.00 22.78
N GLU A 342 15.18 -1.99 22.36
CA GLU A 342 14.13 -1.16 22.99
C GLU A 342 13.30 -1.88 24.05
N PHE A 343 12.96 -3.15 23.81
CA PHE A 343 12.11 -3.93 24.71
C PHE A 343 12.88 -5.08 25.36
N GLU A 344 12.43 -5.51 26.54
CA GLU A 344 12.92 -6.73 27.20
C GLU A 344 12.71 -7.95 26.30
N THR A 345 13.66 -8.89 26.35
CA THR A 345 13.58 -10.17 25.64
C THR A 345 12.44 -11.03 26.21
N LEU A 346 11.72 -11.73 25.34
CA LEU A 346 10.74 -12.72 25.79
C LEU A 346 11.46 -13.84 26.56
N ARG A 347 10.80 -14.32 27.63
CA ARG A 347 11.32 -15.39 28.50
C ARG A 347 11.02 -16.77 27.94
N VAL A 348 11.68 -17.08 26.82
CA VAL A 348 11.60 -18.36 26.11
C VAL A 348 13.01 -18.96 25.96
N ASP A 349 13.09 -20.27 25.79
CA ASP A 349 14.36 -20.92 25.43
C ASP A 349 14.69 -20.65 23.95
N TRP A 350 15.41 -19.55 23.71
CA TRP A 350 15.78 -19.12 22.37
C TRP A 350 16.71 -20.11 21.63
N GLU A 351 17.45 -20.95 22.34
CA GLU A 351 18.30 -21.96 21.69
C GLU A 351 17.47 -23.14 21.17
N GLU A 352 16.43 -23.55 21.89
CA GLU A 352 15.45 -24.52 21.38
C GLU A 352 14.63 -23.93 20.23
N VAL A 353 14.15 -22.69 20.35
CA VAL A 353 13.46 -21.99 19.25
C VAL A 353 14.35 -21.95 18.01
N ARG A 354 15.66 -21.65 18.16
CA ARG A 354 16.61 -21.62 17.05
C ARG A 354 16.73 -22.99 16.36
N LYS A 355 16.77 -24.08 17.10
CA LYS A 355 16.94 -25.44 16.54
C LYS A 355 15.72 -25.89 15.74
N ASP A 356 14.54 -25.65 16.29
CA ASP A 356 13.30 -26.23 15.77
C ASP A 356 12.57 -25.30 14.79
N GLU A 357 12.36 -24.04 15.19
CA GLU A 357 11.56 -23.06 14.43
C GLU A 357 12.44 -22.05 13.70
N GLY A 358 13.66 -21.87 14.19
CA GLY A 358 14.53 -20.74 13.93
C GLY A 358 15.69 -21.03 12.99
N LYS A 359 15.79 -22.23 12.42
CA LYS A 359 16.94 -22.62 11.58
C LYS A 359 17.04 -21.70 10.38
N GLY A 360 18.18 -21.02 10.23
CA GLY A 360 18.40 -20.03 9.18
C GLY A 360 17.67 -18.69 9.38
N ILE A 361 16.78 -18.55 10.38
CA ILE A 361 16.10 -17.29 10.72
C ILE A 361 16.59 -16.67 12.03
N LEU A 362 17.09 -17.41 13.03
CA LEU A 362 17.71 -16.92 14.28
C LEU A 362 19.22 -17.21 14.33
N ARG A 363 20.02 -16.27 14.86
CA ARG A 363 21.47 -16.45 15.11
C ARG A 363 21.74 -17.12 16.47
N GLU A 364 22.92 -17.72 16.63
CA GLU A 364 23.41 -18.24 17.91
C GLU A 364 23.33 -17.15 19.01
N GLY A 365 22.70 -17.47 20.14
CA GLY A 365 22.53 -16.57 21.27
C GLY A 365 21.55 -15.40 21.06
N GLU A 366 20.87 -15.30 19.91
CA GLU A 366 19.96 -14.18 19.63
C GLU A 366 18.66 -14.28 20.43
N LYS A 367 18.37 -13.24 21.23
CA LYS A 367 17.15 -13.12 22.02
C LYS A 367 16.31 -11.92 21.57
N LEU A 368 15.01 -12.13 21.36
CA LEU A 368 14.12 -11.12 20.79
C LEU A 368 13.03 -10.68 21.78
N CYS A 369 12.57 -9.43 21.65
CA CYS A 369 11.34 -8.97 22.28
C CYS A 369 10.10 -9.34 21.46
N GLY A 370 8.91 -9.06 22.00
CA GLY A 370 7.61 -9.30 21.33
C GLY A 370 7.56 -8.72 19.91
N VAL A 371 7.89 -7.44 19.73
CA VAL A 371 7.87 -6.77 18.41
C VAL A 371 8.80 -7.44 17.40
N CYS A 372 10.03 -7.75 17.82
CA CYS A 372 11.05 -8.34 16.94
C CYS A 372 10.75 -9.82 16.63
N ALA A 373 10.22 -10.56 17.61
CA ALA A 373 9.75 -11.92 17.41
C ALA A 373 8.57 -11.94 16.43
N THR A 374 7.58 -11.06 16.60
CA THR A 374 6.48 -10.92 15.64
C THR A 374 6.99 -10.65 14.25
N LYS A 375 7.94 -9.73 14.08
CA LYS A 375 8.51 -9.44 12.77
C LYS A 375 9.27 -10.63 12.18
N ARG A 376 10.07 -11.34 12.99
CA ARG A 376 10.87 -12.49 12.56
C ARG A 376 10.01 -13.68 12.12
N PHE A 377 8.91 -13.92 12.81
CA PHE A 377 7.97 -15.01 12.50
C PHE A 377 6.83 -14.60 11.57
N PHE A 378 6.72 -13.31 11.22
CA PHE A 378 5.64 -12.79 10.39
C PHE A 378 5.54 -13.50 9.04
N VAL A 379 6.64 -13.93 8.45
CA VAL A 379 6.66 -14.69 7.20
C VAL A 379 5.84 -15.97 7.30
N LYS A 380 6.00 -16.74 8.39
CA LYS A 380 5.22 -17.97 8.63
C LYS A 380 3.75 -17.65 8.86
N ILE A 381 3.48 -16.62 9.67
CA ILE A 381 2.11 -16.17 9.99
C ILE A 381 1.40 -15.71 8.73
N PHE A 382 2.08 -14.94 7.88
CA PHE A 382 1.61 -14.45 6.60
C PHE A 382 1.22 -15.61 5.68
N ALA A 383 2.10 -16.60 5.49
CA ALA A 383 1.77 -17.73 4.62
C ALA A 383 0.58 -18.54 5.14
N SER A 384 0.48 -18.72 6.45
CA SER A 384 -0.69 -19.38 7.05
C SER A 384 -1.97 -18.57 6.87
N GLU A 385 -1.96 -17.27 7.13
CA GLU A 385 -3.12 -16.37 6.98
C GLU A 385 -3.62 -16.32 5.53
N PHE A 386 -2.69 -16.36 4.57
CA PHE A 386 -3.01 -16.21 3.16
C PHE A 386 -3.11 -17.55 2.41
N CYS A 387 -2.90 -18.68 3.09
CA CYS A 387 -2.84 -20.04 2.53
C CYS A 387 -1.81 -20.16 1.38
N LEU A 388 -0.64 -19.56 1.55
CA LEU A 388 0.43 -19.52 0.56
C LEU A 388 1.39 -20.70 0.72
N GLY A 389 1.92 -21.20 -0.40
CA GLY A 389 2.95 -22.24 -0.42
C GLY A 389 4.30 -21.78 0.14
N GLU A 390 5.20 -22.74 0.40
CA GLU A 390 6.52 -22.47 0.97
C GLU A 390 7.42 -21.59 0.07
N GLU A 391 7.14 -21.53 -1.23
CA GLU A 391 7.83 -20.70 -2.20
C GLU A 391 7.77 -19.20 -1.85
N TYR A 392 6.69 -18.77 -1.18
CA TYR A 392 6.49 -17.39 -0.72
C TYR A 392 7.16 -17.08 0.63
N LEU A 393 7.72 -18.10 1.31
CA LEU A 393 8.45 -17.95 2.57
C LEU A 393 9.94 -17.61 2.39
N LYS A 394 10.43 -17.63 1.14
CA LYS A 394 11.87 -17.52 0.85
C LYS A 394 12.21 -16.15 0.27
N PHE A 395 13.21 -15.52 0.88
CA PHE A 395 13.71 -14.21 0.49
C PHE A 395 15.16 -14.36 0.01
N PRO A 396 15.57 -13.69 -1.08
CA PRO A 396 16.97 -13.66 -1.47
C PRO A 396 17.80 -13.05 -0.33
N SER A 397 18.92 -13.68 -0.01
CA SER A 397 19.87 -13.15 0.95
C SER A 397 20.59 -11.92 0.39
N THR A 398 21.27 -11.13 1.22
CA THR A 398 22.11 -10.02 0.71
C THR A 398 23.28 -10.54 -0.13
N SER A 399 23.78 -11.73 0.19
CA SER A 399 24.81 -12.42 -0.59
C SER A 399 24.28 -12.89 -1.95
N GLU A 400 23.02 -13.33 -2.00
CA GLU A 400 22.34 -13.62 -3.25
C GLU A 400 22.30 -12.37 -4.13
N LEU A 401 21.81 -11.25 -3.60
CA LEU A 401 21.70 -9.97 -4.33
C LEU A 401 23.05 -9.49 -4.90
N SER A 402 24.15 -9.67 -4.16
CA SER A 402 25.48 -9.25 -4.61
C SER A 402 26.12 -10.21 -5.63
N SER A 403 25.59 -11.43 -5.75
CA SER A 403 26.11 -12.48 -6.64
C SER A 403 25.40 -12.59 -7.99
N ILE A 404 24.31 -11.84 -8.23
CA ILE A 404 23.48 -11.96 -9.43
C ILE A 404 24.29 -11.76 -10.72
N GLU A 405 25.12 -10.72 -10.78
CA GLU A 405 25.97 -10.44 -11.95
C GLU A 405 26.90 -11.62 -12.26
N GLU A 406 27.51 -12.18 -11.21
CA GLU A 406 28.40 -13.31 -11.33
C GLU A 406 27.67 -14.55 -11.84
N LYS A 407 26.47 -14.84 -11.32
CA LYS A 407 25.62 -15.91 -11.84
C LYS A 407 25.31 -15.71 -13.32
N ILE A 408 24.99 -14.50 -13.77
CA ILE A 408 24.71 -14.23 -15.18
C ILE A 408 25.96 -14.44 -16.05
N ARG A 409 27.14 -14.05 -15.57
CA ARG A 409 28.43 -14.14 -16.26
C ARG A 409 28.88 -15.59 -16.53
N LEU A 410 28.60 -16.51 -15.61
CA LEU A 410 29.14 -17.87 -15.69
C LEU A 410 28.60 -18.69 -16.87
N SER A 411 29.46 -19.51 -17.46
CA SER A 411 29.09 -20.44 -18.52
C SER A 411 28.14 -21.54 -17.99
N LYS A 412 27.30 -22.13 -18.86
CA LYS A 412 26.43 -23.25 -18.47
C LYS A 412 27.24 -24.43 -17.89
N GLU A 413 28.42 -24.70 -18.43
CA GLU A 413 29.30 -25.79 -17.97
C GLU A 413 29.82 -25.53 -16.54
N THR A 414 30.33 -24.33 -16.28
CA THR A 414 30.80 -23.94 -14.95
C THR A 414 29.66 -23.94 -13.92
N LYS A 415 28.47 -23.45 -14.30
CA LYS A 415 27.27 -23.53 -13.45
C LYS A 415 26.91 -24.95 -13.08
N GLN A 416 26.94 -25.88 -14.04
CA GLN A 416 26.63 -27.28 -13.76
C GLN A 416 27.66 -27.89 -12.80
N LYS A 417 28.96 -27.70 -13.06
CA LYS A 417 30.03 -28.18 -12.16
C LYS A 417 29.90 -27.63 -10.74
N PHE A 418 29.60 -26.34 -10.62
CA PHE A 418 29.39 -25.70 -9.33
C PHE A 418 28.14 -26.26 -8.63
N ARG A 419 27.02 -26.37 -9.35
CA ARG A 419 25.78 -26.96 -8.84
C ARG A 419 26.01 -28.37 -8.31
N ASP A 420 26.69 -29.22 -9.06
CA ASP A 420 26.99 -30.60 -8.66
C ASP A 420 27.80 -30.63 -7.34
N LYS A 421 28.81 -29.77 -7.21
CA LYS A 421 29.58 -29.62 -5.96
C LYS A 421 28.69 -29.17 -4.80
N ILE A 422 27.82 -28.18 -4.99
CA ILE A 422 26.95 -27.64 -3.94
C ILE A 422 25.83 -28.62 -3.56
N THR A 423 25.23 -29.33 -4.51
CA THR A 423 24.21 -30.35 -4.25
C THR A 423 24.77 -31.48 -3.38
N ASN A 424 26.04 -31.87 -3.58
CA ASN A 424 26.71 -32.86 -2.75
C ASN A 424 26.86 -32.42 -1.28
N LEU A 425 26.93 -31.12 -1.02
CA LEU A 425 27.02 -30.56 0.34
C LEU A 425 25.68 -30.57 1.09
N LYS A 426 24.56 -30.89 0.42
CA LYS A 426 23.21 -30.87 1.01
C LYS A 426 22.87 -29.54 1.69
N VAL A 427 23.28 -28.44 1.08
CA VAL A 427 22.97 -27.09 1.57
C VAL A 427 21.46 -26.83 1.50
N PRO A 428 20.92 -25.93 2.34
CA PRO A 428 19.53 -25.51 2.23
C PRO A 428 19.23 -24.89 0.86
N TYR A 429 18.07 -25.23 0.30
CA TYR A 429 17.55 -24.61 -0.92
C TYR A 429 17.31 -23.11 -0.67
N SER A 430 17.75 -22.27 -1.60
CA SER A 430 17.55 -20.81 -1.56
C SER A 430 16.68 -20.34 -2.73
N VAL A 431 16.37 -19.05 -2.75
CA VAL A 431 15.57 -18.42 -3.79
C VAL A 431 16.31 -17.21 -4.33
N SER A 432 16.48 -17.17 -5.64
CA SER A 432 17.01 -16.01 -6.37
C SER A 432 15.93 -15.00 -6.76
N VAL A 433 16.34 -13.88 -7.34
CA VAL A 433 15.48 -12.81 -7.83
C VAL A 433 14.58 -13.27 -9.00
N PRO A 434 13.41 -12.63 -9.21
CA PRO A 434 12.47 -13.01 -10.28
C PRO A 434 13.11 -13.14 -11.66
N LYS A 435 14.04 -12.22 -12.01
CA LYS A 435 14.79 -12.23 -13.27
C LYS A 435 15.56 -13.53 -13.56
N LEU A 436 15.94 -14.29 -12.54
CA LEU A 436 16.64 -15.58 -12.69
C LEU A 436 15.68 -16.79 -12.62
N LYS A 437 14.39 -16.57 -12.33
CA LYS A 437 13.35 -17.61 -12.19
C LYS A 437 12.37 -17.69 -13.36
N LEU A 438 12.09 -16.59 -14.05
CA LEU A 438 10.96 -16.50 -14.98
C LEU A 438 11.19 -17.32 -16.26
N LYS A 439 10.21 -18.18 -16.59
CA LYS A 439 10.14 -18.97 -17.83
C LYS A 439 9.49 -18.24 -19.01
N ASP A 440 8.88 -17.07 -18.78
CA ASP A 440 7.80 -16.58 -19.63
C ASP A 440 7.95 -15.11 -20.08
N ASP A 441 9.15 -14.73 -20.52
CA ASP A 441 9.32 -13.52 -21.33
C ASP A 441 10.00 -13.87 -22.66
N LEU A 442 9.35 -13.48 -23.75
CA LEU A 442 9.65 -13.72 -25.18
C LEU A 442 11.06 -13.28 -25.66
N LEU A 443 11.94 -12.89 -24.76
CA LEU A 443 13.31 -12.45 -25.03
C LEU A 443 14.38 -13.37 -24.41
N HIS A 444 14.05 -14.18 -23.39
CA HIS A 444 15.03 -14.95 -22.64
C HIS A 444 14.57 -16.39 -22.37
N ASP A 445 15.22 -17.34 -23.03
CA ASP A 445 15.26 -18.74 -22.58
C ASP A 445 16.24 -18.80 -21.39
N LYS A 446 15.79 -19.09 -20.16
CA LYS A 446 16.49 -19.91 -19.14
C LYS A 446 15.95 -19.74 -17.71
N ASP A 447 15.41 -20.83 -17.19
CA ASP A 447 15.55 -21.22 -15.78
C ASP A 447 17.06 -21.32 -15.47
N ASP A 448 17.65 -20.37 -14.72
CA ASP A 448 19.10 -20.36 -14.47
C ASP A 448 19.49 -21.59 -13.64
N LEU A 449 20.58 -22.28 -14.01
CA LEU A 449 21.06 -23.46 -13.30
C LEU A 449 21.43 -23.18 -11.83
N LEU A 450 21.53 -21.92 -11.39
CA LEU A 450 21.85 -21.52 -10.02
C LEU A 450 20.73 -20.69 -9.36
N HIS A 451 19.50 -20.71 -9.88
CA HIS A 451 18.37 -19.92 -9.34
C HIS A 451 17.98 -20.29 -7.90
N ASP A 452 18.39 -21.46 -7.42
CA ASP A 452 18.08 -22.04 -6.11
C ASP A 452 19.31 -22.23 -5.20
N VAL A 453 20.49 -21.85 -5.68
CA VAL A 453 21.73 -21.86 -4.90
C VAL A 453 21.99 -20.46 -4.37
N ASP A 454 22.09 -20.30 -3.04
CA ASP A 454 22.38 -18.99 -2.47
C ASP A 454 23.77 -18.47 -2.87
N GLY A 455 23.84 -17.19 -3.24
CA GLY A 455 25.08 -16.49 -3.58
C GLY A 455 26.18 -16.57 -2.53
N GLN A 456 25.84 -16.80 -1.25
CA GLN A 456 26.84 -17.02 -0.20
C GLN A 456 27.79 -18.17 -0.54
N PHE A 457 27.33 -19.22 -1.23
CA PHE A 457 28.17 -20.38 -1.56
C PHE A 457 29.15 -20.07 -2.71
N MET A 458 29.01 -18.94 -3.38
CA MET A 458 30.00 -18.47 -4.35
C MET A 458 31.11 -17.66 -3.69
N MET A 459 31.03 -17.42 -2.37
CA MET A 459 31.98 -16.62 -1.60
C MET A 459 32.92 -17.52 -0.80
N LYS A 460 34.24 -17.29 -0.93
CA LYS A 460 35.26 -18.10 -0.25
C LYS A 460 35.15 -17.98 1.27
N GLU A 461 34.71 -16.83 1.78
CA GLU A 461 34.55 -16.54 3.21
C GLU A 461 33.49 -17.39 3.90
N THR A 462 32.57 -17.99 3.13
CA THR A 462 31.53 -18.89 3.65
C THR A 462 32.14 -20.21 4.14
N TYR A 463 33.26 -20.64 3.57
CA TYR A 463 33.86 -21.94 3.83
C TYR A 463 34.77 -21.93 5.08
N ARG A 464 34.20 -21.57 6.22
CA ARG A 464 34.82 -21.70 7.55
C ARG A 464 34.13 -22.84 8.31
N LEU A 465 34.93 -23.75 8.87
CA LEU A 465 34.43 -24.96 9.55
C LEU A 465 33.44 -24.64 10.67
N ASP A 466 33.79 -23.67 11.52
CA ASP A 466 32.97 -23.23 12.65
C ASP A 466 31.63 -22.66 12.19
N TYR A 467 31.62 -21.84 11.14
CA TYR A 467 30.41 -21.25 10.57
C TYR A 467 29.49 -22.31 9.96
N LEU A 468 30.03 -23.19 9.11
CA LEU A 468 29.26 -24.22 8.43
C LEU A 468 28.63 -25.21 9.42
N GLU A 469 29.36 -25.60 10.47
CA GLU A 469 28.83 -26.47 11.51
C GLU A 469 27.76 -25.77 12.35
N LYS A 470 28.02 -24.54 12.81
CA LYS A 470 27.12 -23.85 13.75
C LYS A 470 25.86 -23.28 13.12
N GLU A 471 25.95 -22.72 11.91
CA GLU A 471 24.84 -22.01 11.28
C GLU A 471 24.07 -22.89 10.30
N LEU A 472 24.75 -23.83 9.62
CA LEU A 472 24.13 -24.72 8.63
C LEU A 472 24.00 -26.17 9.10
N GLY A 473 24.72 -26.57 10.16
CA GLY A 473 24.76 -27.96 10.61
C GLY A 473 25.60 -28.87 9.69
N LEU A 474 26.48 -28.30 8.86
CA LEU A 474 27.29 -29.03 7.89
C LEU A 474 28.66 -29.38 8.49
N LYS A 475 28.93 -30.67 8.64
CA LYS A 475 30.23 -31.19 9.09
C LYS A 475 31.07 -31.57 7.88
N LEU A 476 31.99 -30.70 7.49
CA LEU A 476 32.92 -30.93 6.38
C LEU A 476 34.35 -31.09 6.91
N SER A 477 35.18 -31.81 6.16
CA SER A 477 36.62 -31.88 6.38
C SER A 477 37.33 -30.64 5.81
N GLU A 478 38.53 -30.34 6.31
CA GLU A 478 39.40 -29.30 5.74
C GLU A 478 39.71 -29.56 4.25
N SER A 479 39.84 -30.83 3.86
CA SER A 479 40.08 -31.22 2.47
C SER A 479 38.89 -30.89 1.56
N GLU A 480 37.66 -31.09 2.01
CA GLU A 480 36.45 -30.76 1.23
C GLU A 480 36.31 -29.25 1.06
N ILE A 481 36.54 -28.47 2.11
CA ILE A 481 36.55 -27.01 2.05
C ILE A 481 37.61 -26.53 1.04
N LYS A 482 38.82 -27.09 1.13
CA LYS A 482 39.93 -26.71 0.25
C LYS A 482 39.62 -27.01 -1.21
N ASP A 483 39.04 -28.17 -1.53
CA ASP A 483 38.62 -28.53 -2.90
C ASP A 483 37.60 -27.53 -3.47
N ILE A 484 36.63 -27.09 -2.67
CA ILE A 484 35.62 -26.12 -3.13
C ILE A 484 36.25 -24.74 -3.33
N VAL A 485 37.08 -24.28 -2.39
CA VAL A 485 37.76 -23.00 -2.50
C VAL A 485 38.66 -22.98 -3.74
N GLU A 486 39.49 -24.02 -3.95
CA GLU A 486 40.33 -24.16 -5.14
C GLU A 486 39.51 -24.17 -6.43
N PHE A 487 38.34 -24.83 -6.44
CA PHE A 487 37.42 -24.78 -7.57
C PHE A 487 36.94 -23.35 -7.87
N LEU A 488 36.52 -22.59 -6.84
CA LEU A 488 36.11 -21.21 -7.01
C LEU A 488 37.24 -20.34 -7.60
N GLU A 489 38.48 -20.52 -7.14
CA GLU A 489 39.62 -19.76 -7.68
C GLU A 489 39.92 -20.14 -9.14
N LYS A 490 39.92 -21.44 -9.45
CA LYS A 490 40.24 -21.96 -10.78
C LYS A 490 39.23 -21.53 -11.84
N GLU A 491 37.94 -21.56 -11.50
CA GLU A 491 36.87 -21.12 -12.39
C GLU A 491 36.67 -19.60 -12.37
N GLY A 492 37.45 -18.87 -11.56
CA GLY A 492 37.37 -17.42 -11.44
C GLY A 492 36.04 -16.92 -10.89
N ILE A 493 35.40 -17.71 -10.01
CA ILE A 493 34.14 -17.36 -9.33
C ILE A 493 34.48 -16.45 -8.14
N ASN A 494 34.12 -15.18 -8.25
CA ASN A 494 34.39 -14.18 -7.22
C ASN A 494 33.32 -13.07 -7.27
N PRO A 495 32.12 -13.30 -6.73
CA PRO A 495 31.03 -12.33 -6.76
C PRO A 495 31.38 -11.05 -5.99
N SER A 496 30.69 -9.96 -6.33
CA SER A 496 30.75 -8.74 -5.52
C SER A 496 30.26 -9.01 -4.10
N LYS A 497 30.85 -8.28 -3.14
CA LYS A 497 30.42 -8.27 -1.73
C LYS A 497 29.46 -7.10 -1.43
N TYR A 498 29.12 -6.33 -2.47
CA TYR A 498 28.29 -5.14 -2.36
C TYR A 498 26.96 -5.37 -3.07
N TYR A 499 25.89 -4.87 -2.45
CA TYR A 499 24.57 -4.74 -3.03
C TYR A 499 24.11 -3.29 -2.84
N ALA A 500 23.13 -2.86 -3.63
CA ALA A 500 22.54 -1.53 -3.50
C ALA A 500 21.15 -1.64 -2.84
N ILE A 501 20.88 -0.75 -1.89
CA ILE A 501 19.52 -0.49 -1.41
C ILE A 501 19.03 0.75 -2.16
N ILE A 502 17.96 0.61 -2.94
CA ILE A 502 17.33 1.72 -3.64
C ILE A 502 16.13 2.15 -2.82
N GLN A 503 16.20 3.36 -2.27
CA GLN A 503 15.08 4.02 -1.61
C GLN A 503 14.68 5.22 -2.46
N MET A 504 13.42 5.26 -2.88
CA MET A 504 12.84 6.34 -3.66
C MET A 504 11.71 6.97 -2.86
N ASP A 505 11.65 8.30 -2.85
CA ASP A 505 10.55 9.05 -2.25
C ASP A 505 10.10 10.13 -3.24
N GLY A 506 8.81 10.45 -3.22
CA GLY A 506 8.26 11.49 -4.06
C GLY A 506 8.63 12.87 -3.51
N ASP A 507 9.26 13.70 -4.32
CA ASP A 507 9.61 15.05 -3.91
C ASP A 507 8.35 15.90 -3.68
N ARG A 508 8.27 16.51 -2.49
CA ARG A 508 7.21 17.44 -2.09
C ARG A 508 5.80 16.87 -2.33
N MET A 509 5.55 15.62 -1.93
CA MET A 509 4.23 14.99 -2.11
C MET A 509 3.09 15.72 -1.39
N GLY A 510 3.39 16.44 -0.30
CA GLY A 510 2.41 17.32 0.35
C GLY A 510 1.91 18.42 -0.59
N ASP A 511 2.82 19.09 -1.31
CA ASP A 511 2.53 20.17 -2.25
C ASP A 511 1.73 19.66 -3.47
N TRP A 512 1.98 18.43 -3.92
CA TRP A 512 1.14 17.79 -4.94
C TRP A 512 -0.29 17.51 -4.42
N LEU A 513 -0.42 17.05 -3.17
CA LEU A 513 -1.72 16.76 -2.55
C LEU A 513 -2.52 18.03 -2.22
N SER A 514 -1.84 19.15 -1.94
CA SER A 514 -2.48 20.46 -1.73
C SER A 514 -2.77 21.22 -3.03
N GLY A 515 -2.17 20.79 -4.15
CA GLY A 515 -2.41 21.34 -5.49
C GLY A 515 -1.49 22.47 -5.92
N GLU A 516 -0.39 22.71 -5.21
CA GLU A 516 0.63 23.71 -5.55
C GLU A 516 1.17 23.54 -6.98
N PHE A 517 1.30 22.28 -7.43
CA PHE A 517 1.78 21.95 -8.78
C PHE A 517 0.67 21.76 -9.81
N ASN A 518 -0.58 22.03 -9.46
CA ASN A 518 -1.63 22.01 -10.47
C ASN A 518 -1.36 23.08 -11.54
N PRO A 519 -1.84 22.86 -12.78
CA PRO A 519 -1.83 23.89 -13.80
C PRO A 519 -2.70 25.08 -13.39
N SER A 520 -2.55 26.20 -14.11
CA SER A 520 -3.45 27.33 -13.92
C SER A 520 -4.87 26.95 -14.30
N ILE A 521 -5.88 27.60 -13.72
CA ILE A 521 -7.29 27.34 -14.05
C ILE A 521 -7.52 27.52 -15.56
N LYS A 522 -6.92 28.54 -16.18
CA LYS A 522 -6.96 28.80 -17.63
C LYS A 522 -6.57 27.58 -18.47
N ASP A 523 -5.50 26.89 -18.08
CA ASP A 523 -4.97 25.75 -18.85
C ASP A 523 -5.86 24.51 -18.73
N THR A 524 -6.75 24.46 -17.75
CA THR A 524 -7.66 23.34 -17.49
C THR A 524 -9.03 23.48 -18.16
N ILE A 525 -9.34 24.65 -18.70
CA ILE A 525 -10.61 24.96 -19.34
C ILE A 525 -10.51 24.69 -20.85
N HIS A 526 -11.59 24.19 -21.46
CA HIS A 526 -11.67 24.01 -22.90
C HIS A 526 -11.55 25.37 -23.62
N PRO A 527 -10.77 25.50 -24.73
CA PRO A 527 -10.57 26.77 -25.42
C PRO A 527 -11.88 27.52 -25.74
N ASP A 528 -12.87 26.82 -26.27
CA ASP A 528 -14.18 27.44 -26.60
C ASP A 528 -14.90 27.99 -25.35
N THR A 529 -14.77 27.31 -24.20
CA THR A 529 -15.32 27.78 -22.92
C THR A 529 -14.58 29.00 -22.44
N LEU A 530 -13.24 28.99 -22.54
CA LEU A 530 -12.40 30.14 -22.16
C LEU A 530 -12.74 31.36 -23.01
N ASP A 531 -12.85 31.19 -24.32
CA ASP A 531 -13.24 32.26 -25.26
C ASP A 531 -14.63 32.81 -24.95
N ALA A 532 -15.58 31.95 -24.56
CA ALA A 532 -16.92 32.36 -24.16
C ALA A 532 -16.90 33.18 -22.86
N LEU A 533 -16.15 32.73 -21.85
CA LEU A 533 -15.97 33.45 -20.58
C LEU A 533 -15.35 34.84 -20.82
N MET A 534 -14.26 34.92 -21.59
CA MET A 534 -13.58 36.18 -21.88
C MET A 534 -14.45 37.19 -22.65
N LYS A 535 -15.40 36.71 -23.48
CA LYS A 535 -16.35 37.58 -24.19
C LYS A 535 -17.52 38.03 -23.31
N TYR A 536 -17.85 37.27 -22.27
CA TYR A 536 -19.00 37.53 -21.41
C TYR A 536 -18.70 38.64 -20.39
N PHE A 537 -17.54 38.58 -19.74
CA PHE A 537 -17.15 39.52 -18.69
C PHE A 537 -16.53 40.81 -19.24
N LYS A 538 -16.71 41.94 -18.52
CA LYS A 538 -16.23 43.27 -18.89
C LYS A 538 -15.66 44.01 -17.68
N ASP A 539 -14.80 44.99 -17.92
CA ASP A 539 -14.29 45.94 -16.93
C ASP A 539 -13.70 45.26 -15.67
N GLU A 540 -14.18 45.58 -14.46
CA GLU A 540 -13.65 45.03 -13.19
C GLU A 540 -13.83 43.51 -13.10
N ASP A 541 -14.99 42.97 -13.50
CA ASP A 541 -15.25 41.52 -13.49
C ASP A 541 -14.29 40.74 -14.41
N LEU A 542 -13.81 41.37 -15.49
CA LEU A 542 -12.83 40.76 -16.39
C LEU A 542 -11.47 40.62 -15.70
N LYS A 543 -11.06 41.62 -14.92
CA LYS A 543 -9.77 41.62 -14.22
C LYS A 543 -9.72 40.55 -13.12
N ASP A 544 -10.80 40.42 -12.35
CA ASP A 544 -10.90 39.39 -11.33
C ASP A 544 -10.97 37.99 -11.93
N LEU A 545 -11.68 37.83 -13.05
CA LEU A 545 -11.66 36.59 -13.81
C LEU A 545 -10.26 36.26 -14.33
N GLU A 546 -9.52 37.23 -14.87
CA GLU A 546 -8.13 37.02 -15.32
C GLU A 546 -7.20 36.58 -14.19
N GLU A 547 -7.37 37.13 -12.99
CA GLU A 547 -6.63 36.69 -11.80
C GLU A 547 -7.01 35.25 -11.40
N ILE A 548 -8.30 34.92 -11.34
CA ILE A 548 -8.76 33.54 -11.08
C ILE A 548 -8.19 32.58 -12.12
N LEU A 549 -8.27 32.91 -13.41
CA LEU A 549 -7.77 32.09 -14.50
C LEU A 549 -6.25 31.87 -14.42
N SER A 550 -5.51 32.88 -13.96
CA SER A 550 -4.06 32.81 -13.76
C SER A 550 -3.65 32.04 -12.50
N SER A 551 -4.58 31.87 -11.56
CA SER A 551 -4.34 31.17 -10.30
C SER A 551 -4.20 29.66 -10.51
N LYS A 552 -3.48 29.01 -9.59
CA LYS A 552 -3.35 27.56 -9.55
C LYS A 552 -4.72 26.92 -9.33
N HIS A 553 -5.02 25.84 -10.04
CA HIS A 553 -6.28 25.14 -9.85
C HIS A 553 -6.33 24.51 -8.45
N PRO A 554 -7.26 24.91 -7.57
CA PRO A 554 -7.36 24.33 -6.22
C PRO A 554 -7.73 22.84 -6.28
N VAL A 555 -7.33 22.06 -5.27
CA VAL A 555 -7.63 20.63 -5.26
C VAL A 555 -9.12 20.39 -5.04
N SER A 556 -9.78 19.78 -6.01
CA SER A 556 -11.12 19.25 -5.85
C SER A 556 -11.09 17.78 -5.40
N PRO A 557 -12.19 17.25 -4.82
CA PRO A 557 -12.27 15.83 -4.48
C PRO A 557 -11.84 14.90 -5.63
N SER A 558 -12.30 15.18 -6.85
CA SER A 558 -12.00 14.36 -8.03
C SER A 558 -10.56 14.47 -8.50
N ILE A 559 -9.91 15.62 -8.34
CA ILE A 559 -8.46 15.76 -8.61
C ILE A 559 -7.67 14.97 -7.57
N HIS A 560 -8.04 15.05 -6.29
CA HIS A 560 -7.40 14.28 -5.23
C HIS A 560 -7.51 12.77 -5.49
N GLN A 561 -8.69 12.29 -5.86
CA GLN A 561 -8.91 10.90 -6.21
C GLN A 561 -8.11 10.45 -7.44
N ALA A 562 -8.10 11.29 -8.48
CA ALA A 562 -7.33 11.02 -9.69
C ALA A 562 -5.83 10.91 -9.36
N PHE A 563 -5.30 11.80 -8.52
CA PHE A 563 -3.91 11.76 -8.08
C PHE A 563 -3.59 10.46 -7.33
N SER A 564 -4.41 10.13 -6.33
CA SER A 564 -4.32 8.89 -5.55
C SER A 564 -4.34 7.64 -6.43
N ARG A 565 -5.23 7.60 -7.43
CA ARG A 565 -5.30 6.49 -8.40
C ARG A 565 -4.05 6.39 -9.27
N LYS A 566 -3.46 7.50 -9.70
CA LYS A 566 -2.21 7.50 -10.48
C LYS A 566 -1.04 6.97 -9.67
N LEU A 567 -0.95 7.32 -8.38
CA LEU A 567 0.05 6.78 -7.46
C LEU A 567 -0.10 5.26 -7.29
N SER A 568 -1.33 4.78 -7.06
CA SER A 568 -1.59 3.33 -6.96
C SER A 568 -1.24 2.59 -8.25
N ILE A 569 -1.60 3.11 -9.43
CA ILE A 569 -1.24 2.51 -10.72
C ILE A 569 0.28 2.47 -10.91
N PHE A 570 0.98 3.55 -10.56
CA PHE A 570 2.43 3.59 -10.63
C PHE A 570 3.07 2.51 -9.74
N ALA A 571 2.67 2.43 -8.48
CA ALA A 571 3.18 1.43 -7.53
C ALA A 571 2.87 -0.01 -7.98
N LEU A 572 1.61 -0.29 -8.36
CA LEU A 572 1.15 -1.64 -8.69
C LEU A 572 1.66 -2.16 -10.03
N GLU A 573 1.78 -1.29 -11.04
CA GLU A 573 2.03 -1.73 -12.42
C GLU A 573 3.37 -1.29 -12.98
N LYS A 574 3.94 -0.16 -12.54
CA LYS A 574 5.17 0.39 -13.13
C LYS A 574 6.41 0.03 -12.32
N VAL A 575 6.36 0.17 -11.00
CA VAL A 575 7.50 -0.16 -10.12
C VAL A 575 7.88 -1.63 -10.26
N LYS A 576 6.91 -2.55 -10.15
CA LYS A 576 7.15 -3.99 -10.31
C LYS A 576 7.91 -4.32 -11.60
N LYS A 577 7.46 -3.79 -12.75
CA LYS A 577 8.07 -4.02 -14.07
C LYS A 577 9.47 -3.44 -14.27
N ILE A 578 9.88 -2.49 -13.42
CA ILE A 578 11.21 -1.87 -13.48
C ILE A 578 12.18 -2.62 -12.56
N VAL A 579 11.66 -3.10 -11.41
CA VAL A 579 12.44 -3.77 -10.37
C VAL A 579 12.71 -5.24 -10.71
N GLU A 580 11.71 -5.93 -11.23
CA GLU A 580 11.77 -7.33 -11.68
C GLU A 580 12.21 -7.42 -13.14
#